data_AF-A0A8S1IL02-F1
#
_entry.id   AF-A0A8S1IL02-F1
#
_cell.length_a   1.000
_cell.length_b   1.000
_cell.length_c   1.000
_cell.angle_alpha   90.00
_cell.angle_beta   90.00
_cell.angle_gamma   90.00
#
_symmetry.space_group_name_H-M   'P 1'
#
loop_
_entity.id
_entity.type
_entity.pdbx_description
1 polymer ?
#
loop_
_entity_poly.entity_id
_entity_poly.type
_entity_poly.pdbx_seq_one_letter_code
_entity_poly.pdbx_strand_id
1 'polypeptide(L)'
;MRSTSFTMQLPHAVVPGRAATSFTAGRASAPRLAGVPRASAQEGVVSRHPDAIRRRMEAEKRERERTLQMEETQRSLRGEAGAMPSNMLQVHLPAELDLRVESFSRNGQLVVVHYKGAWCASCARMQYKLKKLAKQNADIVFIIVDLTDDDLRQHCEARGVDKIPYFHMYKDNVQVSSFTCNLEKIDRLRCELQLHGGNGSPRWGEPLANVVPAPSRAGS
;
A
#
# COMPACT_ATOMS: atom_id res chain seq x y z
N MET A 1 -31.95 57.31 -19.44
CA MET A 1 -33.41 57.44 -19.39
C MET A 1 -33.94 56.45 -18.37
N ARG A 2 -34.50 56.99 -17.28
CA ARG A 2 -35.18 56.25 -16.21
C ARG A 2 -36.54 55.79 -16.74
N SER A 3 -36.98 54.59 -16.35
CA SER A 3 -38.40 54.20 -16.16
C SER A 3 -38.50 52.68 -16.13
N THR A 4 -39.32 51.99 -15.34
CA THR A 4 -40.20 52.31 -14.21
C THR A 4 -40.64 50.95 -13.68
N SER A 5 -40.66 50.81 -12.37
CA SER A 5 -41.29 49.73 -11.61
C SER A 5 -42.76 49.52 -11.96
N PHE A 6 -43.21 48.27 -12.04
CA PHE A 6 -44.62 47.92 -11.85
C PHE A 6 -44.77 46.75 -10.88
N THR A 7 -45.30 47.10 -9.71
CA THR A 7 -45.73 46.23 -8.62
C THR A 7 -47.09 45.63 -8.97
N MET A 8 -47.28 44.32 -8.79
CA MET A 8 -48.62 43.79 -8.52
C MET A 8 -48.59 42.87 -7.30
N GLN A 9 -49.27 43.39 -6.27
CA GLN A 9 -49.58 42.81 -4.98
C GLN A 9 -50.91 42.07 -5.09
N LEU A 10 -51.02 40.83 -4.58
CA LEU A 10 -52.29 40.13 -4.31
C LEU A 10 -52.04 39.03 -3.23
N PRO A 11 -53.08 38.55 -2.52
CA PRO A 11 -53.30 38.92 -1.12
C PRO A 11 -52.98 37.83 -0.08
N HIS A 12 -52.85 38.31 1.15
CA HIS A 12 -52.73 37.57 2.41
C HIS A 12 -53.84 36.52 2.59
N ALA A 13 -53.42 35.26 2.77
CA ALA A 13 -54.23 34.22 3.39
C ALA A 13 -53.79 34.06 4.86
N VAL A 14 -54.68 34.49 5.76
CA VAL A 14 -54.63 34.21 7.20
C VAL A 14 -55.07 32.77 7.41
N VAL A 15 -54.22 31.96 8.06
CA VAL A 15 -54.56 30.59 8.49
C VAL A 15 -54.29 30.49 10.00
N PRO A 16 -55.23 29.95 10.79
CA PRO A 16 -55.25 30.08 12.25
C PRO A 16 -54.23 29.18 12.95
N GLY A 17 -53.74 29.68 14.09
CA GLY A 17 -52.79 29.02 14.96
C GLY A 17 -53.29 27.69 15.49
N ARG A 18 -52.40 26.68 15.48
CA ARG A 18 -52.54 25.45 16.25
C ARG A 18 -51.49 25.42 17.34
N ALA A 19 -51.98 25.11 18.53
CA ALA A 19 -51.32 25.14 19.81
C ALA A 19 -49.97 24.42 19.85
N ALA A 20 -49.03 25.05 20.55
CA ALA A 20 -47.81 24.41 21.01
C ALA A 20 -48.16 23.32 22.04
N THR A 21 -48.03 22.05 21.64
CA THR A 21 -47.93 20.95 22.60
C THR A 21 -46.47 20.82 23.00
N SER A 22 -46.14 21.29 24.19
CA SER A 22 -44.88 21.04 24.88
C SER A 22 -44.73 19.54 25.12
N PHE A 23 -43.88 18.90 24.33
CA PHE A 23 -43.44 17.53 24.61
C PHE A 23 -42.42 17.59 25.74
N THR A 24 -42.88 17.50 26.98
CA THR A 24 -42.02 17.26 28.14
C THR A 24 -41.48 15.84 28.03
N ALA A 25 -40.27 15.69 27.51
CA ALA A 25 -39.52 14.46 27.63
C ALA A 25 -39.20 14.24 29.12
N GLY A 26 -40.10 13.52 29.81
CA GLY A 26 -39.89 13.03 31.15
C GLY A 26 -38.62 12.18 31.18
N ARG A 27 -37.59 12.72 31.82
CA ARG A 27 -36.37 11.98 32.16
C ARG A 27 -36.77 10.96 33.22
N ALA A 28 -37.16 9.77 32.79
CA ALA A 28 -37.38 8.64 33.69
C ALA A 28 -36.03 8.26 34.30
N SER A 29 -35.81 8.70 35.53
CA SER A 29 -34.72 8.26 36.38
C SER A 29 -34.93 6.78 36.70
N ALA A 30 -34.17 5.90 36.03
CA ALA A 30 -34.09 4.51 36.42
C ALA A 30 -33.56 4.41 37.87
N PRO A 31 -34.17 3.59 38.74
CA PRO A 31 -33.66 3.40 40.08
C PRO A 31 -32.26 2.76 40.00
N ARG A 32 -31.27 3.42 40.62
CA ARG A 32 -29.95 2.84 40.85
C ARG A 32 -30.11 1.61 41.73
N LEU A 33 -30.06 0.42 41.13
CA LEU A 33 -29.82 -0.80 41.87
C LEU A 33 -28.43 -0.68 42.50
N ALA A 34 -28.44 -0.56 43.82
CA ALA A 34 -27.26 -0.59 44.66
C ALA A 34 -26.61 -1.98 44.59
N GLY A 35 -25.28 -2.01 44.49
CA GLY A 35 -24.48 -3.15 44.94
C GLY A 35 -24.37 -4.32 43.98
N VAL A 36 -23.65 -4.14 42.87
CA VAL A 36 -22.76 -5.21 42.41
C VAL A 36 -21.37 -4.79 42.88
N PRO A 37 -20.68 -5.57 43.73
CA PRO A 37 -19.27 -5.28 44.00
C PRO A 37 -18.57 -5.28 42.65
N ARG A 38 -17.98 -4.14 42.31
CA ARG A 38 -17.06 -4.00 41.18
C ARG A 38 -16.02 -5.09 41.38
N ALA A 39 -16.19 -6.21 40.67
CA ALA A 39 -15.21 -7.28 40.68
C ALA A 39 -13.88 -6.60 40.43
N SER A 40 -13.02 -6.67 41.45
CA SER A 40 -11.61 -6.37 41.36
C SER A 40 -11.13 -6.81 39.99
N ALA A 41 -10.43 -5.94 39.26
CA ALA A 41 -9.79 -6.28 38.01
C ALA A 41 -8.86 -7.48 38.29
N GLN A 42 -9.41 -8.69 38.18
CA GLN A 42 -8.63 -9.90 38.15
C GLN A 42 -7.85 -9.75 36.86
N GLU A 43 -6.53 -9.61 36.98
CA GLU A 43 -5.60 -9.80 35.88
C GLU A 43 -6.07 -11.07 35.15
N GLY A 44 -6.67 -10.87 33.97
CA GLY A 44 -7.48 -11.89 33.35
C GLY A 44 -6.67 -13.17 33.20
N VAL A 45 -7.16 -14.28 33.75
CA VAL A 45 -6.51 -15.59 33.62
C VAL A 45 -6.38 -15.86 32.13
N VAL A 46 -5.16 -15.76 31.62
CA VAL A 46 -4.87 -15.97 30.21
C VAL A 46 -5.23 -17.42 29.86
N SER A 47 -6.19 -17.59 28.95
CA SER A 47 -6.65 -18.91 28.51
C SER A 47 -5.48 -19.78 28.05
N ARG A 48 -5.33 -20.95 28.67
CA ARG A 48 -4.29 -21.95 28.36
C ARG A 48 -4.68 -22.91 27.23
N HIS A 49 -5.83 -22.70 26.61
CA HIS A 49 -6.29 -23.53 25.50
C HIS A 49 -5.35 -23.38 24.28
N PRO A 50 -4.95 -24.48 23.60
CA PRO A 50 -3.97 -24.43 22.50
C PRO A 50 -4.32 -23.43 21.40
N ASP A 51 -5.60 -23.36 21.01
CA ASP A 51 -6.07 -22.42 19.99
C ASP A 51 -6.05 -20.95 20.47
N ALA A 52 -6.36 -20.69 21.74
CA ALA A 52 -6.27 -19.35 22.32
C ALA A 52 -4.80 -18.87 22.40
N ILE A 53 -3.88 -19.79 22.72
CA ILE A 53 -2.43 -19.53 22.69
C ILE A 53 -1.99 -19.22 21.25
N ARG A 54 -2.39 -20.04 20.26
CA ARG A 54 -2.05 -19.81 18.84
C ARG A 54 -2.51 -18.44 18.35
N ARG A 55 -3.77 -18.07 18.59
CA ARG A 55 -4.32 -16.78 18.18
C ARG A 55 -3.60 -15.60 18.83
N ARG A 56 -3.25 -15.72 20.11
CA ARG A 56 -2.46 -14.70 20.82
C ARG A 56 -1.07 -14.55 20.22
N MET A 57 -0.35 -15.65 20.03
CA MET A 57 1.00 -15.64 19.44
C MET A 57 0.98 -15.08 18.01
N GLU A 58 -0.03 -15.41 17.21
CA GLU A 58 -0.22 -14.83 15.87
C GLU A 58 -0.53 -13.33 15.92
N ALA A 59 -1.37 -12.88 16.86
CA ALA A 59 -1.68 -11.47 17.06
C ALA A 59 -0.43 -10.67 17.49
N GLU A 60 0.32 -11.17 18.46
CA GLU A 60 1.60 -10.58 18.90
C GLU A 60 2.62 -10.53 17.77
N LYS A 61 2.73 -11.59 16.96
CA LYS A 61 3.61 -11.62 15.78
C LYS A 61 3.21 -10.55 14.76
N ARG A 62 1.90 -10.40 14.48
CA ARG A 62 1.38 -9.37 13.56
C ARG A 62 1.64 -7.97 14.10
N GLU A 63 1.48 -7.76 15.40
CA GLU A 63 1.76 -6.48 16.04
C GLU A 63 3.25 -6.13 15.96
N ARG A 64 4.13 -7.05 16.34
CA ARG A 64 5.59 -6.88 16.19
C ARG A 64 5.98 -6.57 14.75
N GLU A 65 5.41 -7.29 13.77
CA GLU A 65 5.69 -7.02 12.36
C GLU A 65 5.22 -5.62 11.93
N ARG A 66 4.05 -5.16 12.41
CA ARG A 66 3.57 -3.79 12.14
C ARG A 66 4.48 -2.74 12.75
N THR A 67 4.94 -2.95 13.98
CA THR A 67 5.87 -2.02 14.66
C THR A 67 7.20 -1.93 13.92
N LEU A 68 7.80 -3.07 13.56
CA LEU A 68 9.04 -3.10 12.78
C LEU A 68 8.86 -2.43 11.41
N GLN A 69 7.74 -2.70 10.72
CA GLN A 69 7.44 -2.05 9.46
C GLN A 69 7.32 -0.53 9.61
N MET A 70 6.64 -0.06 10.66
CA MET A 70 6.45 1.37 10.92
C MET A 70 7.78 2.05 11.26
N GLU A 71 8.58 1.47 12.14
CA GLU A 71 9.90 1.99 12.51
C GLU A 71 10.83 2.08 11.29
N GLU A 72 10.89 1.02 10.48
CA GLU A 72 11.72 1.02 9.27
C GLU A 72 11.23 2.01 8.21
N THR A 73 9.90 2.17 8.08
CA THR A 73 9.32 3.21 7.22
C THR A 73 9.74 4.60 7.69
N GLN A 74 9.69 4.88 8.99
CA GLN A 74 10.11 6.16 9.56
C GLN A 74 11.60 6.42 9.36
N ARG A 75 12.44 5.39 9.56
CA ARG A 75 13.88 5.45 9.29
C ARG A 75 14.16 5.80 7.82
N SER A 76 13.49 5.11 6.89
CA SER A 76 13.64 5.37 5.46
C SER A 76 13.21 6.78 5.06
N LEU A 77 12.14 7.31 5.66
CA LEU A 77 11.68 8.69 5.42
C LEU A 77 12.65 9.73 5.97
N ARG A 78 13.44 9.39 7.00
CA ARG A 78 14.54 10.22 7.50
C ARG A 78 15.81 10.13 6.64
N GLY A 79 15.80 9.36 5.55
CA GLY A 79 16.97 9.16 4.68
C GLY A 79 18.03 8.23 5.27
N GLU A 80 17.72 7.54 6.37
CA GLU A 80 18.66 6.61 7.00
C GLU A 80 18.65 5.27 6.25
N ALA A 81 19.78 4.91 5.64
CA ALA A 81 19.94 3.64 4.94
C ALA A 81 19.86 2.47 5.93
N GLY A 82 18.78 1.71 5.88
CA GLY A 82 18.66 0.46 6.64
C GLY A 82 19.55 -0.64 6.06
N ALA A 83 19.81 -1.71 6.83
CA ALA A 83 20.50 -2.88 6.31
C ALA A 83 19.75 -3.48 5.09
N MET A 84 20.49 -3.74 4.02
CA MET A 84 20.00 -4.39 2.80
C MET A 84 20.53 -5.84 2.75
N PRO A 85 19.74 -6.81 2.25
CA PRO A 85 20.25 -8.15 1.98
C PRO A 85 21.25 -8.13 0.81
N SER A 86 22.07 -9.18 0.69
CA SER A 86 23.15 -9.26 -0.30
C SER A 86 22.69 -9.21 -1.76
N ASN A 87 21.46 -9.64 -2.04
CA ASN A 87 20.83 -9.61 -3.36
C ASN A 87 20.05 -8.30 -3.62
N MET A 88 20.30 -7.24 -2.84
CA MET A 88 19.68 -5.93 -3.02
C MET A 88 20.76 -4.84 -3.11
N LEU A 89 20.70 -4.06 -4.18
CA LEU A 89 21.66 -3.01 -4.50
C LEU A 89 20.95 -1.67 -4.62
N GLN A 90 21.56 -0.61 -4.13
CA GLN A 90 21.07 0.75 -4.35
C GLN A 90 21.94 1.43 -5.40
N VAL A 91 21.31 2.09 -6.36
CA VAL A 91 21.98 2.80 -7.46
C VAL A 91 21.57 4.26 -7.44
N HIS A 92 22.54 5.14 -7.70
CA HIS A 92 22.38 6.59 -7.70
C HIS A 92 22.73 7.25 -9.04
N LEU A 93 23.25 6.49 -10.01
CA LEU A 93 23.59 7.03 -11.34
C LEU A 93 22.86 6.30 -12.46
N PRO A 94 22.41 7.03 -13.51
CA PRO A 94 21.76 6.42 -14.68
C PRO A 94 22.62 5.35 -15.37
N ALA A 95 23.90 5.65 -15.58
CA ALA A 95 24.82 4.72 -16.23
C ALA A 95 25.06 3.45 -15.40
N GLU A 96 25.13 3.58 -14.07
CA GLU A 96 25.26 2.41 -13.20
C GLU A 96 24.00 1.54 -13.26
N LEU A 97 22.81 2.13 -13.33
CA LEU A 97 21.56 1.38 -13.43
C LEU A 97 21.57 0.47 -14.66
N ASP A 98 21.96 1.02 -15.80
CA ASP A 98 21.96 0.31 -17.08
C ASP A 98 22.97 -0.84 -17.07
N LEU A 99 24.19 -0.56 -16.61
CA LEU A 99 25.24 -1.56 -16.49
C LEU A 99 24.85 -2.70 -15.55
N ARG A 100 24.22 -2.40 -14.41
CA ARG A 100 23.78 -3.43 -13.44
C ARG A 100 22.68 -4.28 -14.01
N VAL A 101 21.65 -3.66 -14.59
CA VAL A 101 20.53 -4.38 -15.22
C VAL A 101 21.04 -5.29 -16.33
N GLU A 102 21.89 -4.78 -17.21
CA GLU A 102 22.48 -5.55 -18.30
C GLU A 102 23.35 -6.70 -17.78
N SER A 103 24.22 -6.43 -16.81
CA SER A 103 25.14 -7.45 -16.26
C SER A 103 24.40 -8.61 -15.61
N PHE A 104 23.41 -8.34 -14.75
CA PHE A 104 22.67 -9.40 -14.06
C PHE A 104 21.69 -10.12 -14.98
N SER A 105 21.00 -9.39 -15.86
CA SER A 105 20.02 -10.01 -16.76
C SER A 105 20.67 -10.89 -17.83
N ARG A 106 21.86 -10.53 -18.33
CA ARG A 106 22.66 -11.39 -19.24
C ARG A 106 23.17 -12.65 -18.57
N ASN A 107 23.32 -12.64 -17.25
CA ASN A 107 23.66 -13.84 -16.47
C ASN A 107 22.45 -14.75 -16.23
N GLY A 108 21.31 -14.49 -16.88
CA GLY A 108 20.08 -15.27 -16.75
C GLY A 108 19.32 -15.04 -15.44
N GLN A 109 19.76 -14.09 -14.62
CA GLN A 109 19.08 -13.74 -13.38
C GLN A 109 17.91 -12.81 -13.64
N LEU A 110 16.84 -12.98 -12.85
CA LEU A 110 15.75 -12.02 -12.83
C LEU A 110 16.20 -10.77 -12.07
N VAL A 111 16.11 -9.62 -12.73
CA VAL A 111 16.43 -8.32 -12.14
C VAL A 111 15.15 -7.54 -11.91
N VAL A 112 14.92 -7.11 -10.68
CA VAL A 112 13.74 -6.33 -10.27
C VAL A 112 14.20 -4.94 -9.87
N VAL A 113 13.88 -3.95 -10.69
CA VAL A 113 14.19 -2.54 -10.42
C VAL A 113 13.00 -1.90 -9.71
N HIS A 114 13.23 -1.39 -8.50
CA HIS A 114 12.27 -0.65 -7.72
C HIS A 114 12.62 0.84 -7.71
N TYR A 115 11.79 1.64 -8.36
CA TYR A 115 11.91 3.09 -8.38
C TYR A 115 11.19 3.68 -7.17
N LYS A 116 11.95 4.39 -6.33
CA LYS A 116 11.45 5.08 -5.13
C LYS A 116 11.86 6.55 -5.12
N GLY A 117 11.22 7.33 -4.26
CA GLY A 117 11.67 8.68 -3.91
C GLY A 117 11.70 8.84 -2.40
N ALA A 118 12.63 9.63 -1.87
CA ALA A 118 12.75 9.89 -0.43
C ALA A 118 11.48 10.52 0.17
N TRP A 119 10.75 11.31 -0.63
CA TRP A 119 9.50 11.98 -0.26
C TRP A 119 8.26 11.06 -0.29
N CYS A 120 8.40 9.78 -0.67
CA CYS A 120 7.29 8.86 -0.88
C CYS A 120 7.12 7.86 0.27
N ALA A 121 6.16 8.11 1.17
CA ALA A 121 5.84 7.21 2.28
C ALA A 121 5.36 5.81 1.83
N SER A 122 4.64 5.73 0.70
CA SER A 122 4.23 4.45 0.11
C SER A 122 5.43 3.59 -0.29
N CYS A 123 6.45 4.23 -0.89
CA CYS A 123 7.68 3.59 -1.32
C CYS A 123 8.48 3.06 -0.12
N ALA A 124 8.59 3.85 0.96
CA ALA A 124 9.22 3.42 2.20
C ALA A 124 8.52 2.18 2.82
N ARG A 125 7.19 2.16 2.84
CA ARG A 125 6.42 0.99 3.31
C ARG A 125 6.61 -0.24 2.43
N MET A 126 6.70 -0.04 1.12
CA MET A 126 6.96 -1.11 0.15
C MET A 126 8.36 -1.69 0.31
N GLN A 127 9.36 -0.85 0.57
CA GLN A 127 10.75 -1.27 0.72
C GLN A 127 10.92 -2.29 1.86
N TYR A 128 10.23 -2.14 2.99
CA TYR A 128 10.21 -3.14 4.08
C TYR A 128 9.82 -4.54 3.57
N LYS A 129 8.71 -4.62 2.82
CA LYS A 129 8.23 -5.90 2.28
C LYS A 129 9.14 -6.42 1.17
N LEU A 130 9.72 -5.53 0.37
CA LEU A 130 10.66 -5.89 -0.68
C LEU A 130 11.93 -6.54 -0.09
N LYS A 131 12.48 -6.01 1.02
CA LYS A 131 13.60 -6.66 1.73
C LYS A 131 13.26 -8.05 2.21
N LYS A 132 12.03 -8.27 2.69
CA LYS A 132 11.55 -9.59 3.10
C LYS A 132 11.47 -10.55 1.92
N LEU A 133 10.95 -10.09 0.77
CA LEU A 133 10.91 -10.87 -0.48
C LEU A 133 12.30 -11.19 -0.99
N ALA A 134 13.24 -10.24 -0.93
CA ALA A 134 14.63 -10.45 -1.34
C ALA A 134 15.31 -11.53 -0.48
N LYS A 135 15.10 -11.53 0.84
CA LYS A 135 15.59 -12.60 1.72
C LYS A 135 15.00 -13.98 1.41
N GLN A 136 13.79 -14.04 0.84
CA GLN A 136 13.12 -15.29 0.47
C GLN A 136 13.54 -15.81 -0.91
N ASN A 137 14.02 -14.92 -1.80
CA ASN A 137 14.37 -15.24 -3.18
C ASN A 137 15.82 -14.82 -3.43
N ALA A 138 16.77 -15.62 -2.95
CA ALA A 138 18.21 -15.30 -3.05
C ALA A 138 18.72 -15.25 -4.51
N ASP A 139 18.03 -15.93 -5.43
CA ASP A 139 18.41 -16.02 -6.85
C ASP A 139 18.03 -14.77 -7.66
N ILE A 140 17.10 -13.96 -7.12
CA ILE A 140 16.58 -12.75 -7.76
C ILE A 140 17.37 -11.54 -7.26
N VAL A 141 17.77 -10.66 -8.18
CA VAL A 141 18.49 -9.43 -7.87
C VAL A 141 17.50 -8.27 -7.80
N PHE A 142 17.55 -7.51 -6.71
CA PHE A 142 16.72 -6.33 -6.50
C PHE A 142 17.59 -5.08 -6.61
N ILE A 143 17.23 -4.15 -7.49
CA ILE A 143 17.91 -2.86 -7.66
C ILE A 143 16.97 -1.76 -7.17
N ILE A 144 17.42 -0.95 -6.23
CA ILE A 144 16.69 0.19 -5.69
C ILE A 144 17.23 1.45 -6.34
N VAL A 145 16.36 2.21 -7.00
CA VAL A 145 16.70 3.47 -7.64
C VAL A 145 16.03 4.60 -6.89
N ASP A 146 16.82 5.59 -6.47
CA ASP A 146 16.31 6.78 -5.80
C ASP A 146 16.14 7.92 -6.80
N LEU A 147 14.90 8.35 -7.02
CA LEU A 147 14.54 9.44 -7.94
C LEU A 147 14.62 10.82 -7.26
N THR A 148 15.46 10.95 -6.22
CA THR A 148 15.73 12.25 -5.60
C THR A 148 16.64 13.11 -6.49
N ASP A 149 17.54 12.48 -7.26
CA ASP A 149 18.39 13.16 -8.23
C ASP A 149 17.66 13.36 -9.56
N ASP A 150 17.72 14.59 -10.10
CA ASP A 150 16.99 14.96 -11.33
C ASP A 150 17.46 14.19 -12.57
N ASP A 151 18.75 13.86 -12.67
CA ASP A 151 19.30 13.09 -13.80
C ASP A 151 18.69 11.68 -13.85
N LEU A 152 18.58 11.01 -12.70
CA LEU A 152 17.95 9.71 -12.58
C LEU A 152 16.45 9.80 -12.86
N ARG A 153 15.79 10.85 -12.36
CA ARG A 153 14.38 11.10 -12.60
C ARG A 153 14.09 11.24 -14.09
N GLN A 154 14.82 12.08 -14.80
CA GLN A 154 14.66 12.28 -16.25
C GLN A 154 14.95 10.99 -17.03
N HIS A 155 15.99 10.25 -16.66
CA HIS A 155 16.32 8.95 -17.28
C HIS A 155 15.20 7.91 -17.10
N CYS A 156 14.56 7.89 -15.94
CA CYS A 156 13.47 6.96 -15.65
C CYS A 156 12.15 7.40 -16.29
N GLU A 157 11.85 8.70 -16.31
CA GLU A 157 10.69 9.27 -17.02
C GLU A 157 10.78 8.95 -18.52
N ALA A 158 11.97 9.05 -19.14
CA ALA A 158 12.20 8.64 -20.53
C ALA A 158 11.93 7.15 -20.79
N ARG A 159 11.90 6.31 -19.75
CA ARG A 159 11.59 4.87 -19.78
C ARG A 159 10.15 4.54 -19.41
N GLY A 160 9.29 5.56 -19.28
CA GLY A 160 7.87 5.40 -18.96
C GLY A 160 7.57 5.24 -17.47
N VAL A 161 8.46 5.70 -16.58
CA VAL A 161 8.24 5.71 -15.13
C VAL A 161 7.64 7.06 -14.72
N ASP A 162 6.31 7.17 -14.79
CA ASP A 162 5.61 8.43 -14.48
C ASP A 162 5.19 8.54 -12.99
N LYS A 163 5.10 7.41 -12.29
CA LYS A 163 4.49 7.32 -10.95
C LYS A 163 5.30 6.40 -10.06
N ILE A 164 5.59 6.81 -8.83
CA ILE A 164 6.19 5.95 -7.82
C ILE A 164 5.16 5.47 -6.78
N PRO A 165 5.33 4.28 -6.19
CA PRO A 165 6.35 3.26 -6.48
C PRO A 165 6.13 2.53 -7.81
N TYR A 166 7.21 2.36 -8.59
CA TYR A 166 7.22 1.67 -9.88
C TYR A 166 8.19 0.49 -9.87
N PHE A 167 7.89 -0.54 -10.66
CA PHE A 167 8.71 -1.73 -10.81
C PHE A 167 8.93 -2.07 -12.29
N HIS A 168 10.20 -2.33 -12.64
CA HIS A 168 10.57 -2.98 -13.88
C HIS A 168 11.21 -4.33 -13.58
N MET A 169 10.91 -5.32 -14.43
CA MET A 169 11.50 -6.64 -14.35
C MET A 169 12.22 -6.93 -15.65
N TYR A 170 13.48 -7.34 -15.54
CA TYR A 170 14.34 -7.67 -16.67
C TYR A 170 14.84 -9.10 -16.55
N LYS A 171 14.84 -9.81 -17.69
CA LYS A 171 15.41 -11.15 -17.82
C LYS A 171 15.98 -11.27 -19.23
N ASP A 172 17.16 -11.85 -19.38
CA ASP A 172 17.83 -12.04 -20.67
C ASP A 172 17.97 -10.73 -21.47
N ASN A 173 18.30 -9.63 -20.78
CA ASN A 173 18.40 -8.28 -21.34
C ASN A 173 17.09 -7.72 -21.96
N VAL A 174 15.95 -8.32 -21.66
CA VAL A 174 14.62 -7.89 -22.12
C VAL A 174 13.76 -7.49 -20.92
N GLN A 175 13.01 -6.40 -21.06
CA GLN A 175 12.00 -6.01 -20.08
C GLN A 175 10.79 -6.93 -20.18
N VAL A 176 10.60 -7.79 -19.18
CA VAL A 176 9.50 -8.78 -19.17
C VAL A 176 8.22 -8.25 -18.55
N SER A 177 8.32 -7.33 -17.60
CA SER A 177 7.17 -6.77 -16.90
C SER A 177 7.43 -5.35 -16.40
N SER A 178 6.37 -4.54 -16.37
CA SER A 178 6.41 -3.13 -15.99
C SER A 178 5.09 -2.73 -15.35
N PHE A 179 5.14 -2.28 -14.10
CA PHE A 179 3.93 -1.96 -13.34
C PHE A 179 4.18 -1.07 -12.11
N THR A 180 3.12 -0.37 -11.71
CA THR A 180 3.05 0.29 -10.40
C THR A 180 2.48 -0.67 -9.35
N CYS A 181 3.01 -0.61 -8.12
CA CYS A 181 2.55 -1.47 -7.04
C CYS A 181 2.62 -0.77 -5.69
N ASN A 182 1.45 -0.58 -5.06
CA ASN A 182 1.34 -0.20 -3.66
C ASN A 182 1.27 -1.46 -2.76
N LEU A 183 1.37 -1.28 -1.44
CA LEU A 183 1.33 -2.36 -0.45
C LEU A 183 0.06 -3.22 -0.53
N GLU A 184 -1.06 -2.62 -0.91
CA GLU A 184 -2.34 -3.30 -1.12
C GLU A 184 -2.32 -4.25 -2.32
N LYS A 185 -1.49 -3.95 -3.33
CA LYS A 185 -1.37 -4.71 -4.58
C LYS A 185 -0.10 -5.56 -4.62
N ILE A 186 0.49 -5.85 -3.46
CA ILE A 186 1.73 -6.63 -3.35
C ILE A 186 1.61 -8.03 -3.96
N ASP A 187 0.40 -8.58 -4.05
CA ASP A 187 0.16 -9.87 -4.68
C ASP A 187 0.51 -9.86 -6.17
N ARG A 188 0.34 -8.71 -6.86
CA ARG A 188 0.82 -8.55 -8.24
C ARG A 188 2.32 -8.76 -8.34
N LEU A 189 3.09 -8.10 -7.46
CA LEU A 189 4.55 -8.28 -7.41
C LEU A 189 4.93 -9.75 -7.14
N ARG A 190 4.21 -10.43 -6.24
CA ARG A 190 4.47 -11.85 -5.96
C ARG A 190 4.20 -12.75 -7.17
N CYS A 191 3.09 -12.54 -7.87
CA CYS A 191 2.75 -13.31 -9.07
C CYS A 191 3.83 -13.14 -10.15
N GLU A 192 4.27 -11.91 -10.40
CA GLU A 192 5.29 -11.61 -11.41
C GLU A 192 6.65 -12.23 -11.04
N LEU A 193 7.04 -12.18 -9.76
CA LEU A 193 8.24 -12.86 -9.25
C LEU A 193 8.16 -14.37 -9.47
N GLN A 194 7.00 -14.99 -9.26
CA GLN A 194 6.81 -16.43 -9.48
C GLN A 194 6.83 -16.76 -10.97
N LEU A 195 6.23 -15.93 -11.82
CA LEU A 195 6.17 -16.12 -13.27
C LEU A 195 7.57 -16.10 -13.91
N HIS A 196 8.43 -15.21 -13.44
CA HIS A 196 9.74 -14.98 -14.07
C HIS A 196 10.94 -15.52 -13.29
N GLY A 197 10.77 -15.80 -11.99
CA GLY A 197 11.85 -16.18 -11.06
C GLY A 197 12.34 -17.61 -11.17
N GLY A 198 11.71 -18.44 -12.01
CA GLY A 198 12.16 -19.81 -12.28
C GLY A 198 13.00 -19.91 -13.54
N ASN A 199 14.18 -20.53 -13.44
CA ASN A 199 14.76 -21.27 -14.57
C ASN A 199 13.92 -22.53 -14.77
N GLY A 200 12.89 -22.45 -15.62
CA GLY A 200 12.14 -23.61 -16.10
C GLY A 200 10.63 -23.55 -15.87
N SER A 201 9.91 -23.09 -16.90
CA SER A 201 8.48 -23.35 -17.19
C SER A 201 7.42 -23.00 -16.13
N PRO A 202 6.20 -22.61 -16.56
CA PRO A 202 5.05 -22.63 -15.65
C PRO A 202 4.86 -24.07 -15.14
N ARG A 203 4.82 -24.25 -13.82
CA ARG A 203 4.26 -25.47 -13.20
C ARG A 203 2.78 -25.50 -13.57
N TRP A 204 2.47 -26.20 -14.67
CA TRP A 204 1.12 -26.43 -15.18
C TRP A 204 0.15 -26.80 -14.05
N GLY A 205 -0.97 -26.07 -13.94
CA GLY A 205 -2.02 -26.42 -12.98
C GLY A 205 -3.13 -25.39 -12.74
N GLU A 206 -2.91 -24.09 -12.97
CA GLU A 206 -3.96 -23.08 -12.74
C GLU A 206 -4.24 -22.25 -14.01
N PRO A 207 -5.51 -22.11 -14.44
CA PRO A 207 -5.85 -21.31 -15.60
C PRO A 207 -5.59 -19.83 -15.34
N LEU A 208 -4.69 -19.25 -16.13
CA LEU A 208 -4.26 -17.83 -16.17
C LEU A 208 -5.37 -16.83 -16.59
N ALA A 209 -6.64 -17.20 -16.50
CA ALA A 209 -7.74 -16.39 -17.03
C ALA A 209 -8.12 -15.16 -16.19
N ASN A 210 -7.60 -15.01 -14.95
CA ASN A 210 -8.12 -14.01 -14.00
C ASN A 210 -7.14 -12.92 -13.54
N VAL A 211 -5.94 -12.78 -14.12
CA VAL A 211 -4.94 -11.87 -13.54
C VAL A 211 -4.89 -10.47 -14.18
N VAL A 212 -5.36 -10.22 -15.41
CA VAL A 212 -5.44 -8.85 -15.93
C VAL A 212 -6.56 -8.68 -16.98
N PRO A 213 -7.61 -7.87 -16.75
CA PRO A 213 -8.41 -7.35 -17.86
C PRO A 213 -7.55 -6.36 -18.65
N ALA A 214 -7.31 -6.67 -19.94
CA ALA A 214 -6.68 -5.75 -20.87
C ALA A 214 -7.41 -4.39 -20.87
N PRO A 215 -6.70 -3.25 -20.96
CA PRO A 215 -7.37 -1.97 -21.12
C PRO A 215 -8.18 -2.01 -22.42
N SER A 216 -9.50 -1.83 -22.30
CA SER A 216 -10.40 -1.72 -23.44
C SER A 216 -9.91 -0.59 -24.34
N ARG A 217 -9.47 -0.93 -25.55
CA ARG A 217 -9.30 0.03 -26.65
C ARG A 217 -10.68 0.61 -26.97
N ALA A 218 -11.03 1.72 -26.33
CA ALA A 218 -12.12 2.57 -26.78
C ALA A 218 -11.61 3.35 -27.99
N GLY A 219 -12.14 3.02 -29.17
CA GLY A 219 -11.85 3.70 -30.41
C GLY A 219 -12.82 3.23 -31.49
N SER A 220 -13.95 3.94 -31.61
CA SER A 220 -14.66 4.29 -32.84
C SER A 220 -15.68 5.37 -32.49
#